data_AF-A0A2D6N1M5-F1
#
_entry.id   AF-A0A2D6N1M5-F1
#
_cell.length_a   1.000
_cell.length_b   1.000
_cell.length_c   1.000
_cell.angle_alpha   90.00
_cell.angle_beta   90.00
_cell.angle_gamma   90.00
#
_symmetry.space_group_name_H-M   'P 1'
#
loop_
_entity.id
_entity.type
_entity.pdbx_description
1 polymer ?
#
loop_
_entity_poly.entity_id
_entity_poly.type
_entity_poly.pdbx_seq_one_letter_code
_entity_poly.pdbx_strand_id
1 'polypeptide(L)'
;MSEPIDLWQERLDVPFRERAPKVIENTRAEGPRFLFTAEGAPAFPIAGGYAAGRSGKKLRELMKTGYEAARPSGWDPVERLKDQELDGIDAEVLYPSLAMTLFAMTDADLQRACF
;
A
#
# COMPACT_ATOMS: atom_id res chain seq x y z
N MET A 1 8.76 0.89 0.43
CA MET A 1 8.26 -0.47 0.13
C MET A 1 6.74 -0.42 0.17
N SER A 2 6.04 -1.18 -0.65
CA SER A 2 4.58 -1.33 -0.61
C SER A 2 4.25 -2.71 -1.14
N GLU A 3 3.24 -3.34 -0.56
CA GLU A 3 2.67 -4.60 -1.02
C GLU A 3 2.12 -4.43 -2.45
N PRO A 4 2.16 -5.47 -3.30
CA PRO A 4 1.47 -5.48 -4.59
C PRO A 4 -0.03 -5.21 -4.44
N ILE A 5 -0.62 -4.53 -5.42
CA ILE A 5 -2.01 -4.06 -5.37
C ILE A 5 -3.04 -5.18 -5.23
N ASP A 6 -2.72 -6.36 -5.74
CA ASP A 6 -3.57 -7.54 -5.86
C ASP A 6 -3.25 -8.61 -4.81
N LEU A 7 -2.26 -8.39 -3.94
CA LEU A 7 -1.74 -9.37 -2.99
C LEU A 7 -2.83 -10.14 -2.25
N TRP A 8 -3.74 -9.44 -1.57
CA TRP A 8 -4.80 -10.10 -0.79
C TRP A 8 -5.93 -10.64 -1.67
N GLN A 9 -6.24 -9.98 -2.79
CA GLN A 9 -7.32 -10.37 -3.69
C GLN A 9 -7.02 -11.70 -4.37
N GLU A 10 -5.74 -11.96 -4.67
CA GLU A 10 -5.29 -13.21 -5.28
C GLU A 10 -5.03 -14.32 -4.25
N ARG A 11 -4.50 -13.97 -3.08
CA ARG A 11 -3.91 -14.95 -2.16
C ARG A 11 -4.76 -15.32 -0.95
N LEU A 12 -5.77 -14.52 -0.58
CA LEU A 12 -6.67 -14.92 0.50
C LEU A 12 -7.53 -16.12 0.09
N ASP A 13 -7.78 -17.00 1.05
CA ASP A 13 -8.66 -18.16 0.88
C ASP A 13 -10.08 -17.75 0.52
N VAL A 14 -10.79 -18.67 -0.15
CA VAL A 14 -12.15 -18.44 -0.68
C VAL A 14 -13.11 -17.82 0.34
N PRO A 15 -13.15 -18.23 1.63
CA PRO A 15 -14.07 -17.63 2.61
C PRO A 15 -13.83 -16.13 2.85
N PHE A 16 -12.63 -15.62 2.57
CA PHE A 16 -12.22 -14.24 2.85
C PHE A 16 -12.00 -13.40 1.60
N ARG A 17 -11.96 -14.02 0.40
CA ARG A 17 -11.56 -13.34 -0.85
C ARG A 17 -12.44 -12.15 -1.21
N GLU A 18 -13.75 -12.23 -0.99
CA GLU A 18 -14.66 -11.09 -1.24
C GLU A 18 -14.45 -9.93 -0.25
N ARG A 19 -13.95 -10.24 0.94
CA ARG A 19 -13.64 -9.30 2.04
C ARG A 19 -12.18 -8.84 2.02
N ALA A 20 -11.41 -9.24 1.01
CA ALA A 20 -10.00 -8.95 0.91
C ALA A 20 -9.71 -7.44 0.97
N PRO A 21 -8.68 -7.01 1.72
CA PRO A 21 -8.14 -5.67 1.59
C PRO A 21 -7.83 -5.33 0.13
N LYS A 22 -8.23 -4.14 -0.29
CA LYS A 22 -8.13 -3.74 -1.70
C LYS A 22 -8.01 -2.25 -1.88
N VAL A 23 -7.52 -1.88 -3.05
CA VAL A 23 -7.42 -0.50 -3.48
C VAL A 23 -8.66 -0.14 -4.29
N ILE A 24 -9.29 0.98 -3.93
CA ILE A 24 -10.45 1.53 -4.63
C ILE A 24 -10.16 2.96 -5.09
N GLU A 25 -10.83 3.39 -6.15
CA GLU A 25 -10.90 4.80 -6.51
C GLU A 25 -11.89 5.51 -5.57
N ASN A 26 -11.47 6.63 -5.01
CA ASN A 26 -12.27 7.47 -4.14
C ASN A 26 -13.17 8.37 -5.01
N THR A 27 -14.49 8.23 -4.82
CA THR A 27 -15.50 8.95 -5.61
C THR A 27 -15.82 10.35 -5.08
N ARG A 28 -15.19 10.78 -3.98
CA ARG A 28 -15.39 12.13 -3.45
C ARG A 28 -14.78 13.17 -4.40
N ALA A 29 -15.46 14.31 -4.53
CA ALA A 29 -15.00 15.43 -5.36
C ALA A 29 -13.63 15.99 -4.90
N GLU A 30 -13.35 15.88 -3.60
CA GLU A 30 -12.08 16.29 -3.00
C GLU A 30 -11.48 15.14 -2.19
N GLY A 31 -10.15 15.06 -2.20
CA GLY A 31 -9.38 14.07 -1.45
C GLY A 31 -8.40 13.27 -2.30
N PRO A 32 -7.74 12.27 -1.71
CA PRO A 32 -6.84 11.38 -2.44
C PRO A 32 -7.63 10.52 -3.43
N ARG A 33 -7.07 10.30 -4.63
CA ARG A 33 -7.74 9.55 -5.69
C ARG A 33 -7.90 8.06 -5.39
N PHE A 34 -6.87 7.43 -4.82
CA PHE A 34 -6.89 6.00 -4.52
C PHE A 34 -6.71 5.74 -3.03
N LEU A 35 -7.54 4.83 -2.50
CA LEU A 35 -7.55 4.43 -1.10
C LEU A 35 -7.36 2.93 -1.00
N PHE A 36 -6.42 2.50 -0.16
CA PHE A 36 -6.42 1.15 0.38
C PHE A 36 -7.46 1.04 1.48
N THR A 37 -8.31 0.02 1.40
CA THR A 37 -9.43 -0.19 2.30
C THR A 37 -9.45 -1.63 2.80
N ALA A 38 -9.80 -1.80 4.07
CA ALA A 38 -10.02 -3.09 4.71
C ALA A 38 -11.16 -2.96 5.73
N GLU A 39 -11.92 -4.05 5.92
CA GLU A 39 -13.03 -4.07 6.86
C GLU A 39 -12.54 -3.83 8.29
N GLY A 40 -13.15 -2.88 8.99
CA GLY A 40 -12.78 -2.56 10.37
C GLY A 40 -11.45 -1.79 10.53
N ALA A 41 -10.80 -1.38 9.44
CA ALA A 41 -9.55 -0.60 9.49
C ALA A 41 -9.71 0.77 8.80
N PRO A 42 -8.94 1.80 9.23
CA PRO A 42 -8.96 3.09 8.57
C PRO A 42 -8.38 2.99 7.14
N ALA A 43 -9.03 3.69 6.21
CA ALA A 43 -8.54 3.75 4.83
C ALA A 43 -7.21 4.52 4.74
N PHE A 44 -6.30 4.06 3.88
CA PHE A 44 -5.01 4.68 3.66
C PHE A 44 -4.89 5.26 2.24
N PRO A 45 -4.53 6.54 2.08
CA PRO A 45 -4.26 7.12 0.76
C PRO A 45 -3.01 6.50 0.12
N ILE A 46 -3.17 5.82 -1.02
CA ILE A 46 -2.05 5.13 -1.70
C ILE A 46 -0.88 6.09 -2.00
N ALA A 47 -1.19 7.25 -2.57
CA ALA A 47 -0.21 8.29 -2.87
C ALA A 47 0.54 8.79 -1.62
N GLY A 48 -0.04 8.66 -0.43
CA GLY A 48 0.59 9.02 0.84
C GLY A 48 1.87 8.22 1.09
N GLY A 49 1.94 6.97 0.64
CA GLY A 49 3.14 6.13 0.72
C GLY A 49 4.33 6.65 -0.10
N TYR A 50 4.10 7.58 -1.03
CA TYR A 50 5.12 8.11 -1.95
C TYR A 50 5.37 9.63 -1.76
N ALA A 51 4.88 10.18 -0.64
CA ALA A 51 4.87 11.62 -0.38
C ALA A 51 6.19 12.18 0.17
N ALA A 52 7.19 11.34 0.46
CA ALA A 52 8.47 11.75 1.02
C ALA A 52 9.10 12.89 0.21
N GLY A 53 9.54 13.95 0.90
CA GLY A 53 10.14 15.13 0.29
C GLY A 53 9.18 16.01 -0.55
N ARG A 54 7.86 15.81 -0.47
CA ARG A 54 6.86 16.63 -1.19
C ARG A 54 5.99 17.44 -0.23
N SER A 55 5.67 18.67 -0.60
CA SER A 55 4.83 19.57 0.18
C SER A 55 3.97 20.49 -0.71
N GLY A 56 3.01 21.19 -0.11
CA GLY A 56 2.19 22.22 -0.76
C GLY A 56 1.50 21.72 -2.03
N LYS A 57 1.68 22.45 -3.14
CA LYS A 57 1.08 22.11 -4.44
C LYS A 57 1.55 20.75 -4.95
N LYS A 58 2.83 20.41 -4.79
CA LYS A 58 3.39 19.13 -5.27
C LYS A 58 2.80 17.93 -4.53
N LEU A 59 2.55 18.08 -3.22
CA LEU A 59 1.84 17.06 -2.45
C LEU A 59 0.39 16.91 -2.92
N ARG A 60 -0.32 18.03 -3.12
CA ARG A 60 -1.72 17.98 -3.63
C ARG A 60 -1.84 17.31 -4.99
N GLU A 61 -0.90 17.54 -5.90
CA GLU A 61 -0.90 16.85 -7.20
C GLU A 61 -0.54 15.37 -7.06
N LEU A 62 0.44 15.01 -6.22
CA LEU A 62 0.75 13.59 -5.94
C LEU A 62 -0.48 12.84 -5.42
N MET A 63 -1.28 13.45 -4.54
CA MET A 63 -2.45 12.78 -3.95
C MET A 63 -3.54 12.40 -4.98
N LYS A 64 -3.44 12.90 -6.21
CA LYS A 64 -4.31 12.52 -7.34
C LYS A 64 -3.80 11.33 -8.14
N THR A 65 -2.65 10.75 -7.76
CA THR A 65 -2.02 9.58 -8.39
C THR A 65 -2.21 8.31 -7.54
N GLY A 66 -1.92 7.15 -8.11
CA GLY A 66 -1.90 5.85 -7.45
C GLY A 66 -0.52 5.18 -7.47
N TYR A 67 -0.49 3.89 -7.78
CA TYR A 67 0.73 3.10 -7.86
C TYR A 67 1.67 3.53 -9.00
N GLU A 68 1.17 4.23 -10.01
CA GLU A 68 2.00 4.78 -11.09
C GLU A 68 3.02 5.83 -10.60
N ALA A 69 2.80 6.42 -9.42
CA ALA A 69 3.75 7.31 -8.78
C ALA A 69 4.79 6.59 -7.91
N ALA A 70 4.63 5.27 -7.70
CA ALA A 70 5.54 4.44 -6.93
C ALA A 70 6.82 4.17 -7.74
N ARG A 71 7.96 4.13 -7.05
CA ARG A 71 9.17 3.54 -7.62
C ARG A 71 8.99 2.01 -7.69
N PRO A 72 9.36 1.34 -8.80
CA PRO A 72 9.18 -0.12 -8.93
C PRO A 72 9.80 -0.94 -7.80
N SER A 73 10.97 -0.54 -7.29
CA SER A 73 11.62 -1.15 -6.13
C SER A 73 10.80 -1.14 -4.84
N GLY A 74 9.70 -0.38 -4.81
CA GLY A 74 8.75 -0.44 -3.72
C GLY A 74 8.12 -1.83 -3.57
N TRP A 75 7.86 -2.53 -4.67
CA TRP A 75 7.14 -3.81 -4.69
C TRP A 75 7.86 -4.91 -5.46
N ASP A 76 8.77 -4.56 -6.39
CA ASP A 76 9.59 -5.50 -7.15
C ASP A 76 10.94 -5.73 -6.42
N PRO A 77 11.21 -6.94 -5.91
CA PRO A 77 12.46 -7.25 -5.23
C PRO A 77 13.68 -7.16 -6.14
N VAL A 78 13.55 -7.40 -7.45
CA VAL A 78 14.66 -7.32 -8.41
C VAL A 78 15.08 -5.87 -8.62
N GLU A 79 14.12 -4.96 -8.78
CA GLU A 79 14.40 -3.52 -8.86
C GLU A 79 14.96 -2.98 -7.55
N ARG A 80 14.55 -3.55 -6.41
CA ARG A 80 15.07 -3.19 -5.09
C ARG A 80 16.54 -3.56 -4.88
N LEU A 81 16.97 -4.72 -5.34
CA LEU A 81 18.39 -5.11 -5.29
C LEU A 81 19.27 -4.10 -6.05
N LYS A 82 18.80 -3.57 -7.19
CA LYS A 82 19.52 -2.55 -7.95
C LYS A 82 19.65 -1.24 -7.18
N ASP A 83 18.58 -0.85 -6.46
CA ASP A 83 18.61 0.34 -5.62
C ASP A 83 19.57 0.17 -4.43
N GLN A 84 19.59 -1.01 -3.81
CA GLN A 84 20.52 -1.31 -2.73
C GLN A 84 21.98 -1.25 -3.21
N GLU A 85 22.28 -1.80 -4.39
CA GLU A 85 23.62 -1.71 -4.98
C GLU A 85 24.01 -0.26 -5.26
N LEU A 86 23.09 0.54 -5.81
CA LEU A 86 23.30 1.97 -6.06
C LEU A 86 23.55 2.76 -4.77
N ASP A 87 22.80 2.46 -3.72
CA ASP A 87 22.85 3.15 -2.43
C ASP A 87 23.95 2.61 -1.49
N GLY A 88 24.65 1.53 -1.86
CA GLY A 88 25.68 0.89 -1.05
C GLY A 88 25.14 0.17 0.20
N ILE A 89 23.94 -0.42 0.10
CA ILE A 89 23.24 -1.11 1.20
C ILE A 89 23.50 -2.62 1.12
N ASP A 90 24.14 -3.19 2.13
CA ASP A 90 24.39 -4.65 2.21
C ASP A 90 23.17 -5.45 2.71
N ALA A 91 22.36 -4.85 3.58
CA ALA A 91 21.20 -5.48 4.19
C ALA A 91 20.20 -4.46 4.70
N GLU A 92 18.94 -4.88 4.82
CA GLU A 92 17.85 -4.05 5.30
C GLU A 92 16.78 -4.88 6.02
N VAL A 93 16.07 -4.24 6.94
CA VAL A 93 14.89 -4.82 7.59
C VAL A 93 13.64 -4.18 6.98
N LEU A 94 12.70 -5.03 6.58
CA LEU A 94 11.47 -4.63 5.90
C LEU A 94 10.30 -4.62 6.87
N TYR A 95 9.56 -3.52 6.89
CA TYR A 95 8.31 -3.42 7.60
C TYR A 95 7.15 -3.38 6.60
N PRO A 96 5.98 -3.94 6.96
CA PRO A 96 4.78 -3.81 6.14
C PRO A 96 4.40 -2.34 5.95
N SER A 97 3.67 -2.04 4.88
CA SER A 97 3.22 -0.68 4.58
C SER A 97 1.70 -0.59 4.65
N LEU A 98 1.00 -1.21 3.71
CA LEU A 98 -0.45 -1.31 3.74
C LEU A 98 -0.91 -2.30 4.82
N ALA A 99 -0.18 -3.41 5.04
CA ALA A 99 -0.51 -4.35 6.11
C ALA A 99 -0.47 -3.70 7.52
N MET A 100 0.24 -2.58 7.70
CA MET A 100 0.22 -1.86 8.98
C MET A 100 -1.17 -1.38 9.38
N THR A 101 -2.03 -1.03 8.42
CA THR A 101 -3.41 -0.61 8.76
C THR A 101 -4.27 -1.79 9.19
N LEU A 102 -3.93 -3.01 8.77
CA LEU A 102 -4.70 -4.22 9.05
C LEU A 102 -4.62 -4.64 10.52
N PHE A 103 -3.61 -4.18 11.27
CA PHE A 103 -3.58 -4.34 12.72
C PHE A 103 -4.76 -3.68 13.44
N ALA A 104 -5.44 -2.71 12.80
CA ALA A 104 -6.64 -2.08 13.36
C ALA A 104 -7.93 -2.88 13.11
N MET A 105 -7.90 -3.94 12.29
CA MET A 105 -9.08 -4.75 12.00
C MET A 105 -9.64 -5.40 13.27
N THR A 106 -10.96 -5.48 13.35
CA THR A 106 -11.68 -5.99 14.52
C THR A 106 -12.15 -7.44 14.37
N ASP A 107 -12.27 -7.95 13.15
CA ASP A 107 -12.53 -9.37 12.87
C ASP A 107 -11.21 -10.14 12.95
N ALA A 108 -11.06 -10.95 13.99
CA ALA A 108 -9.83 -11.70 14.26
C ALA A 108 -9.52 -12.77 13.19
N ASP A 109 -10.54 -13.41 12.62
CA ASP A 109 -10.32 -14.45 11.61
C ASP A 109 -9.91 -13.85 10.28
N LEU A 110 -10.57 -12.77 9.86
CA LEU A 110 -10.19 -12.04 8.65
C LEU A 110 -8.82 -11.37 8.82
N GLN A 111 -8.54 -10.76 9.98
CA GLN A 111 -7.23 -10.19 10.28
C GLN A 111 -6.14 -11.25 10.19
N ARG A 112 -6.34 -12.40 10.84
CA ARG A 112 -5.39 -13.52 10.79
C ARG A 112 -5.18 -14.03 9.37
N ALA A 113 -6.22 -14.08 8.54
CA ALA A 113 -6.07 -14.50 7.14
C ALA A 113 -5.21 -13.53 6.32
N CYS A 114 -5.13 -12.24 6.70
CA CYS A 114 -4.33 -11.24 6.00
C CYS A 114 -2.82 -11.29 6.27
N PHE A 115 -2.35 -12.11 7.23
CA PHE A 115 -0.95 -12.25 7.65
C PHE A 115 -0.46 -13.69 7.47
#